data_AF-A0A7J7JUF7-F1
#
_entry.id   AF-A0A7J7JUF7-F1
#
_cell.length_a   1.000
_cell.length_b   1.000
_cell.length_c   1.000
_cell.angle_alpha   90.00
_cell.angle_beta   90.00
_cell.angle_gamma   90.00
#
_symmetry.space_group_name_H-M   'P 1'
#
loop_
_entity.id
_entity.type
_entity.pdbx_description
1 polymer ?
#
loop_
_entity_poly.entity_id
_entity_poly.type
_entity_poly.pdbx_seq_one_letter_code
_entity_poly.pdbx_strand_id
1 'polypeptide(L)'
;MKSFEDLQWEFNFAEKNNLHYGAKLVRGAYMVPEENEAKSQGNPCPVHDGIQATHSSYNSTANWLLQKIRDNSNQGRQIRFVLASHNQDSIKQAVERMRSYGIPSEDRKVILAQVYGMCDHITYTLGQKGYPVYKSVAVGTISESLPYLSRRSHENSSLIANSRQERQLLNSELKYRIMG
;
A
#
# COMPACT_ATOMS: atom_id res chain seq x y z
N MET A 1 3.29 15.35 -11.19
CA MET A 1 4.10 14.12 -11.08
C MET A 1 3.47 13.06 -11.97
N LYS A 2 4.28 12.43 -12.82
CA LYS A 2 3.87 11.48 -13.85
C LYS A 2 2.91 10.37 -13.37
N SER A 3 3.19 9.70 -12.25
CA SER A 3 2.37 8.57 -11.79
C SER A 3 0.92 8.91 -11.47
N PHE A 4 0.66 10.07 -10.86
CA PHE A 4 -0.70 10.52 -10.58
C PHE A 4 -1.42 11.00 -11.85
N GLU A 5 -0.70 11.67 -12.73
CA GLU A 5 -1.21 12.13 -14.04
C GLU A 5 -1.60 10.93 -14.92
N ASP A 6 -0.74 9.91 -15.00
CA ASP A 6 -0.98 8.66 -15.73
C ASP A 6 -2.23 7.96 -15.18
N LEU A 7 -2.35 7.84 -13.85
CA LEU A 7 -3.52 7.25 -13.19
C LEU A 7 -4.81 8.01 -13.50
N GLN A 8 -4.77 9.35 -13.49
CA GLN A 8 -5.93 10.17 -13.85
C GLN A 8 -6.31 9.98 -15.32
N TRP A 9 -5.32 9.92 -16.21
CA TRP A 9 -5.54 9.67 -17.62
C TRP A 9 -6.18 8.30 -17.86
N GLU A 10 -5.65 7.24 -17.24
CA GLU A 10 -6.18 5.88 -17.34
C GLU A 10 -7.61 5.79 -16.79
N PHE A 11 -7.88 6.42 -15.65
CA PHE A 11 -9.22 6.45 -15.08
C PHE A 11 -10.21 7.14 -16.02
N ASN A 12 -9.85 8.32 -16.55
CA ASN A 12 -10.69 9.09 -17.47
C ASN A 12 -10.91 8.32 -18.78
N PHE A 13 -9.90 7.60 -19.26
CA PHE A 13 -10.03 6.71 -20.40
C PHE A 13 -11.04 5.59 -20.12
N ALA A 14 -10.94 4.92 -18.97
CA ALA A 14 -11.88 3.88 -18.57
C ALA A 14 -13.32 4.43 -18.43
N GLU A 15 -13.48 5.62 -17.86
CA GLU A 15 -14.77 6.29 -17.70
C GLU A 15 -15.42 6.62 -19.06
N LYS A 16 -14.67 7.23 -19.97
CA LYS A 16 -15.16 7.58 -21.32
C LYS A 16 -15.60 6.35 -22.13
N ASN A 17 -14.97 5.21 -21.91
CA ASN A 17 -15.26 3.97 -22.63
C ASN A 17 -16.19 3.03 -21.84
N ASN A 18 -16.78 3.47 -20.74
CA ASN A 18 -17.65 2.66 -19.88
C ASN A 18 -17.01 1.33 -19.41
N LEU A 19 -15.71 1.36 -19.13
CA LEU A 19 -14.93 0.20 -18.69
C LEU A 19 -14.83 0.15 -17.17
N HIS A 20 -14.80 -1.05 -16.61
CA HIS A 20 -14.39 -1.25 -15.22
C HIS A 20 -12.93 -0.79 -15.03
N TYR A 21 -12.62 -0.21 -13.87
CA TYR A 21 -11.28 0.29 -13.58
C TYR A 21 -10.71 -0.36 -12.33
N GLY A 22 -9.44 -0.79 -12.43
CA GLY A 22 -8.72 -1.45 -11.36
C GLY A 22 -7.29 -0.94 -11.25
N ALA A 23 -6.81 -0.68 -10.04
CA ALA A 23 -5.43 -0.26 -9.81
C ALA A 23 -4.85 -0.82 -8.51
N LYS A 24 -3.55 -1.09 -8.50
CA LYS A 24 -2.78 -1.42 -7.28
C LYS A 24 -1.82 -0.29 -6.97
N LEU A 25 -2.11 0.45 -5.90
CA LEU A 25 -1.28 1.55 -5.45
C LEU A 25 -0.17 1.05 -4.53
N VAL A 26 1.09 1.37 -4.90
CA VAL A 26 2.31 1.11 -4.13
C VAL A 26 3.16 2.39 -4.08
N ARG A 27 4.10 2.48 -3.12
CA ARG A 27 5.09 3.57 -3.08
C ARG A 27 6.22 3.41 -4.10
N GLY A 28 6.48 2.18 -4.53
CA GLY A 28 7.64 1.82 -5.37
C GLY A 28 8.67 1.00 -4.59
N ALA A 29 9.39 0.13 -5.30
CA ALA A 29 10.37 -0.80 -4.72
C ALA A 29 11.82 -0.48 -5.13
N TYR A 30 12.03 0.59 -5.91
CA TYR A 30 13.30 0.91 -6.56
C TYR A 30 13.77 2.35 -6.31
N MET A 31 13.21 3.05 -5.31
CA MET A 31 13.52 4.47 -5.08
C MET A 31 15.02 4.77 -4.94
N VAL A 32 15.75 3.96 -4.16
CA VAL A 32 17.19 4.15 -3.93
C VAL A 32 18.03 3.84 -5.18
N PRO A 33 17.84 2.69 -5.87
CA PRO A 33 18.50 2.45 -7.16
C PRO A 33 18.27 3.57 -8.18
N GLU A 34 17.02 4.01 -8.36
CA GLU A 34 16.64 5.07 -9.31
C GLU A 34 17.30 6.41 -8.97
N GLU A 35 17.36 6.76 -7.67
CA GLU A 35 18.04 7.97 -7.21
C GLU A 35 19.55 7.92 -7.47
N ASN A 36 20.18 6.78 -7.21
CA ASN A 36 21.61 6.58 -7.47
C ASN A 36 21.93 6.63 -8.97
N GLU A 37 21.09 6.01 -9.80
CA GLU A 37 21.24 6.01 -11.24
C GLU A 37 21.11 7.43 -11.81
N ALA A 38 20.05 8.16 -11.45
CA ALA A 38 19.84 9.54 -11.86
C ALA A 38 21.02 10.45 -11.50
N LYS A 39 21.55 10.33 -10.27
CA LYS A 39 22.76 11.04 -9.83
C LYS A 39 23.99 10.69 -10.66
N SER A 40 24.19 9.42 -10.98
CA SER A 40 25.36 8.96 -11.75
C SER A 40 25.35 9.45 -13.20
N GLN A 41 24.16 9.59 -13.80
CA GLN A 41 23.98 10.01 -15.18
C GLN A 41 23.75 11.51 -15.34
N GLY A 42 23.59 12.26 -14.24
CA GLY A 42 23.22 13.68 -14.27
C GLY A 42 21.80 13.93 -14.77
N ASN A 43 20.94 12.91 -14.76
CA ASN A 43 19.57 12.98 -15.22
C ASN A 43 18.63 13.45 -14.10
N PRO A 44 17.48 14.07 -14.44
CA PRO A 44 16.43 14.34 -13.46
C PRO A 44 15.97 13.06 -12.77
N CYS A 45 15.87 13.08 -11.44
CA CYS A 45 15.43 11.93 -10.66
C CYS A 45 13.95 11.60 -10.96
N PRO A 46 13.60 10.36 -11.33
CA PRO A 46 12.22 9.99 -11.66
C PRO A 46 11.35 9.77 -10.41
N VAL A 47 11.95 9.70 -9.22
CA VAL A 47 11.25 9.51 -7.95
C VAL A 47 11.09 10.81 -7.18
N HIS A 48 10.19 10.82 -6.21
CA HIS A 48 9.99 11.98 -5.34
C HIS A 48 11.25 12.36 -4.55
N ASP A 49 11.33 13.65 -4.20
CA ASP A 49 12.32 14.18 -3.28
C ASP A 49 12.07 13.68 -1.84
N GLY A 50 12.62 12.49 -1.56
CA GLY A 50 12.59 11.87 -0.25
C GLY A 50 11.26 11.17 0.10
N ILE A 51 11.32 10.43 1.21
CA ILE A 51 10.26 9.50 1.60
C ILE A 51 8.95 10.20 1.97
N GLN A 52 9.01 11.42 2.52
CA GLN A 52 7.82 12.18 2.92
C GLN A 52 7.02 12.65 1.72
N ALA A 53 7.68 13.08 0.64
CA ALA A 53 7.00 13.42 -0.60
C ALA A 53 6.30 12.18 -1.21
N THR A 54 6.96 11.01 -1.17
CA THR A 54 6.32 9.73 -1.55
C THR A 54 5.14 9.38 -0.66
N HIS A 55 5.21 9.61 0.66
CA HIS A 55 4.10 9.37 1.58
C HIS A 55 2.90 10.27 1.27
N SER A 56 3.14 11.57 1.05
CA SER A 56 2.10 12.54 0.69
C SER A 56 1.42 12.18 -0.62
N SER A 57 2.19 11.81 -1.63
CA SER A 57 1.69 11.39 -2.95
C SER A 57 0.88 10.09 -2.89
N TYR A 58 1.36 9.11 -2.13
CA TYR A 58 0.61 7.87 -1.90
C TYR A 58 -0.74 8.16 -1.22
N ASN A 59 -0.73 8.95 -0.14
CA ASN A 59 -1.93 9.24 0.63
C ASN A 59 -2.94 10.10 -0.15
N SER A 60 -2.46 11.08 -0.93
CA SER A 60 -3.34 11.91 -1.78
C SER A 60 -3.96 11.08 -2.90
N THR A 61 -3.18 10.21 -3.54
CA THR A 61 -3.66 9.30 -4.60
C THR A 61 -4.67 8.30 -4.04
N ALA A 62 -4.39 7.69 -2.88
CA ALA A 62 -5.33 6.80 -2.21
C ALA A 62 -6.66 7.50 -1.89
N ASN A 63 -6.60 8.73 -1.36
CA ASN A 63 -7.80 9.51 -1.08
C ASN A 63 -8.59 9.84 -2.36
N TRP A 64 -7.90 10.20 -3.44
CA TRP A 64 -8.53 10.47 -4.74
C TRP A 64 -9.25 9.23 -5.28
N LEU A 65 -8.64 8.05 -5.21
CA LEU A 65 -9.24 6.78 -5.61
C LEU A 65 -10.49 6.45 -4.78
N LEU A 66 -10.44 6.64 -3.46
CA LEU A 66 -11.58 6.45 -2.56
C LEU A 66 -12.73 7.42 -2.90
N GLN A 67 -12.40 8.69 -3.21
CA GLN A 67 -13.37 9.66 -3.67
C GLN A 67 -14.05 9.20 -4.97
N LYS A 68 -13.29 8.64 -5.92
CA LYS A 68 -13.87 8.11 -7.16
C LYS A 68 -14.82 6.94 -6.93
N ILE A 69 -14.54 6.05 -5.97
CA ILE A 69 -15.50 5.00 -5.59
C ILE A 69 -16.81 5.61 -5.10
N ARG A 70 -16.74 6.61 -4.21
CA ARG A 70 -17.93 7.29 -3.67
C ARG A 70 -18.74 7.95 -4.78
N ASP A 71 -18.08 8.75 -5.62
CA ASP A 71 -18.71 9.58 -6.65
C ASP A 71 -19.35 8.71 -7.76
N ASN A 72 -18.90 7.46 -7.91
CA ASN A 72 -19.42 6.51 -8.92
C ASN A 72 -20.23 5.36 -8.29
N SER A 73 -20.62 5.46 -7.02
CA SER A 73 -21.30 4.39 -6.27
C SER A 73 -22.61 3.90 -6.91
N ASN A 74 -23.30 4.78 -7.65
CA ASN A 74 -24.57 4.48 -8.33
C ASN A 74 -24.40 4.12 -9.81
N GLN A 75 -23.17 4.05 -10.32
CA GLN A 75 -22.92 3.64 -11.69
C GLN A 75 -22.71 2.12 -11.74
N GLY A 76 -23.21 1.43 -12.78
CA GLY A 76 -23.00 -0.01 -12.97
C GLY A 76 -21.53 -0.41 -13.17
N ARG A 77 -20.63 0.57 -13.29
CA ARG A 77 -19.20 0.41 -13.49
C ARG A 77 -18.49 0.05 -12.18
N GLN A 78 -17.73 -1.05 -12.22
CA GLN A 78 -16.91 -1.47 -11.10
C GLN A 78 -15.61 -0.67 -11.03
N ILE A 79 -15.35 -0.09 -9.87
CA ILE A 79 -14.09 0.59 -9.54
C ILE A 79 -13.50 -0.12 -8.32
N ARG A 80 -12.32 -0.72 -8.48
CA ARG A 80 -11.71 -1.53 -7.42
C ARG A 80 -10.23 -1.27 -7.27
N PHE A 81 -9.74 -1.14 -6.04
CA PHE A 81 -8.35 -0.82 -5.80
C PHE A 81 -7.69 -1.71 -4.77
N VAL A 82 -6.40 -1.94 -4.95
CA VAL A 82 -5.53 -2.54 -3.95
C VAL A 82 -4.63 -1.44 -3.37
N LEU A 83 -4.72 -1.17 -2.07
CA LEU A 83 -3.83 -0.24 -1.37
C LEU A 83 -2.73 -1.04 -0.67
N ALA A 84 -1.56 -1.13 -1.30
CA ALA A 84 -0.43 -1.89 -0.77
C ALA A 84 0.50 -0.99 0.07
N SER A 85 0.52 -1.20 1.39
CA SER A 85 1.32 -0.42 2.33
C SER A 85 1.55 -1.15 3.66
N HIS A 86 2.76 -1.05 4.19
CA HIS A 86 3.11 -1.42 5.57
C HIS A 86 3.11 -0.22 6.54
N ASN A 87 2.97 1.00 6.02
CA ASN A 87 2.91 2.20 6.84
C ASN A 87 1.53 2.27 7.54
N GLN A 88 1.53 2.17 8.87
CA GLN A 88 0.32 2.13 9.69
C GLN A 88 -0.53 3.40 9.54
N ASP A 89 0.09 4.57 9.41
CA ASP A 89 -0.62 5.84 9.30
C ASP A 89 -1.35 5.98 7.96
N SER A 90 -0.74 5.57 6.86
CA SER A 90 -1.41 5.49 5.56
C SER A 90 -2.62 4.55 5.59
N ILE A 91 -2.48 3.40 6.27
CA ILE A 91 -3.58 2.44 6.42
C ILE A 91 -4.71 3.01 7.27
N LYS A 92 -4.39 3.65 8.40
CA LYS A 92 -5.38 4.34 9.25
C LYS A 92 -6.13 5.41 8.45
N GLN A 93 -5.41 6.27 7.74
CA GLN A 93 -6.00 7.31 6.91
C GLN A 93 -6.93 6.73 5.84
N ALA A 94 -6.53 5.67 5.15
CA ALA A 94 -7.38 5.03 4.15
C ALA A 94 -8.66 4.45 4.76
N VAL A 95 -8.56 3.76 5.91
CA VAL A 95 -9.70 3.19 6.64
C VAL A 95 -10.67 4.28 7.13
N GLU A 96 -10.15 5.37 7.69
CA GLU A 96 -10.94 6.53 8.11
C GLU A 96 -11.67 7.18 6.93
N ARG A 97 -10.98 7.31 5.78
CA ARG A 97 -11.57 7.86 4.56
C ARG A 97 -12.66 6.95 4.00
N MET A 98 -12.44 5.64 3.94
CA MET A 98 -13.48 4.67 3.57
C MET A 98 -14.73 4.85 4.42
N ARG A 99 -14.57 4.94 5.75
CA ARG A 99 -15.69 5.19 6.67
C ARG A 99 -16.38 6.51 6.39
N SER A 100 -15.62 7.60 6.19
CA SER A 100 -16.18 8.93 5.91
C SER A 100 -16.94 9.01 4.58
N TYR A 101 -16.56 8.16 3.61
CA TYR A 101 -17.20 8.08 2.30
C TYR A 101 -18.29 7.00 2.23
N GLY A 102 -18.59 6.33 3.35
CA GLY A 102 -19.60 5.28 3.40
C GLY A 102 -19.26 4.07 2.53
N ILE A 103 -17.97 3.77 2.31
CA ILE A 103 -17.51 2.62 1.54
C ILE A 103 -17.48 1.40 2.49
N PRO A 104 -18.39 0.42 2.32
CA PRO A 104 -18.41 -0.76 3.19
C PRO A 104 -17.15 -1.59 3.00
N SER A 105 -16.68 -2.23 4.07
CA SER A 105 -15.49 -3.06 4.03
C SER A 105 -15.75 -4.38 3.26
N GLU A 106 -17.00 -4.83 3.30
CA GLU A 106 -17.51 -6.09 2.78
C GLU A 106 -17.67 -6.09 1.25
N ASP A 107 -17.84 -4.90 0.66
CA ASP A 107 -18.01 -4.70 -0.78
C ASP A 107 -16.76 -5.07 -1.60
N ARG A 108 -15.60 -5.23 -0.94
CA ARG A 108 -14.29 -5.56 -1.55
C ARG A 108 -13.91 -4.63 -2.73
N LYS A 109 -14.44 -3.40 -2.74
CA LYS A 109 -14.03 -2.33 -3.66
C LYS A 109 -12.62 -1.83 -3.32
N VAL A 110 -12.22 -1.96 -2.07
CA VAL A 110 -10.87 -1.62 -1.59
C VAL A 110 -10.31 -2.85 -0.88
N ILE A 111 -9.16 -3.32 -1.33
CA ILE A 111 -8.40 -4.40 -0.69
C ILE A 111 -7.11 -3.80 -0.14
N LEU A 112 -6.87 -3.98 1.15
CA LEU A 112 -5.59 -3.60 1.73
C LEU A 112 -4.56 -4.70 1.44
N ALA A 113 -3.32 -4.34 1.17
CA ALA A 113 -2.31 -5.33 0.80
C ALA A 113 -0.99 -5.10 1.54
N GLN A 114 -0.37 -6.21 1.91
CA GLN A 114 0.91 -6.26 2.59
C GLN A 114 1.74 -7.41 2.05
N VAL A 115 3.06 -7.29 2.10
CA VAL A 115 3.93 -8.45 1.92
C VAL A 115 3.81 -9.40 3.13
N TYR A 116 3.89 -10.69 2.85
CA TYR A 116 3.89 -11.74 3.86
C TYR A 116 5.14 -11.67 4.75
N GLY A 117 4.96 -11.88 6.06
CA GLY A 117 6.05 -11.79 7.05
C GLY A 117 6.43 -10.36 7.46
N MET A 118 5.59 -9.37 7.14
CA MET A 118 5.83 -7.96 7.46
C MET A 118 4.57 -7.31 8.04
N CYS A 119 4.70 -6.72 9.24
CA CYS A 119 3.66 -5.96 9.92
C CYS A 119 2.35 -6.76 10.11
N ASP A 120 2.45 -8.01 10.54
CA ASP A 120 1.30 -8.92 10.60
C ASP A 120 0.27 -8.45 11.63
N HIS A 121 0.70 -7.76 12.70
CA HIS A 121 -0.20 -7.10 13.64
C HIS A 121 -1.19 -6.13 12.96
N ILE A 122 -0.78 -5.42 11.90
CA ILE A 122 -1.68 -4.56 11.11
C ILE A 122 -2.69 -5.43 10.37
N THR A 123 -2.23 -6.50 9.73
CA THR A 123 -3.10 -7.42 8.99
C THR A 123 -4.15 -8.06 9.90
N TYR A 124 -3.76 -8.56 11.07
CA TYR A 124 -4.68 -9.15 12.02
C TYR A 124 -5.73 -8.14 12.52
N THR A 125 -5.30 -6.92 12.82
CA THR A 125 -6.22 -5.85 13.27
C THR A 125 -7.25 -5.52 12.19
N LEU A 126 -6.82 -5.41 10.93
CA LEU A 126 -7.71 -5.14 9.80
C LEU A 126 -8.70 -6.28 9.57
N GLY A 127 -8.22 -7.53 9.61
CA GLY A 127 -9.06 -8.72 9.45
C GLY A 127 -10.13 -8.83 10.55
N GLN A 128 -9.77 -8.58 11.81
CA GLN A 128 -10.74 -8.53 12.92
C GLN A 128 -11.80 -7.44 12.75
N LYS A 129 -11.46 -6.35 12.06
CA LYS A 129 -12.39 -5.25 11.75
C LYS A 129 -13.17 -5.45 10.43
N GLY A 130 -13.09 -6.62 9.81
CA GLY A 130 -13.84 -6.96 8.59
C GLY A 130 -13.20 -6.48 7.27
N TYR A 131 -12.03 -5.84 7.30
CA TYR A 131 -11.39 -5.36 6.08
C TYR A 131 -10.71 -6.50 5.33
N PRO A 132 -10.93 -6.62 4.01
CA PRO A 132 -10.21 -7.59 3.19
C PRO A 132 -8.73 -7.20 3.10
N VAL A 133 -7.86 -8.11 3.53
CA VAL A 133 -6.41 -7.95 3.43
C VAL A 133 -5.81 -9.06 2.58
N TYR A 134 -5.03 -8.66 1.58
CA TYR A 134 -4.22 -9.53 0.74
C TYR A 134 -2.78 -9.59 1.24
N LYS A 135 -2.22 -10.80 1.37
CA LYS A 135 -0.80 -11.02 1.62
C LYS A 135 -0.10 -11.44 0.33
N SER A 136 0.87 -10.63 -0.10
CA SER A 136 1.74 -10.94 -1.25
C SER A 136 2.81 -11.92 -0.81
N VAL A 137 2.82 -13.10 -1.41
CA VAL A 137 3.79 -14.16 -1.15
C VAL A 137 4.65 -14.34 -2.40
N ALA A 138 5.97 -14.29 -2.25
CA ALA A 138 6.90 -14.70 -3.30
C ALA A 138 7.16 -16.21 -3.15
N VAL A 139 7.05 -16.95 -4.25
CA VAL A 139 7.28 -18.40 -4.29
C VAL A 139 8.30 -18.69 -5.38
N GLY A 140 9.33 -19.45 -5.06
CA GLY A 140 10.41 -19.83 -5.97
C GLY A 140 11.52 -20.56 -5.25
N THR A 141 12.50 -21.05 -6.00
CA THR A 141 13.74 -21.59 -5.45
C THR A 141 14.55 -20.48 -4.75
N ILE A 142 15.60 -20.86 -4.01
CA ILE A 142 16.49 -19.90 -3.34
C ILE A 142 17.05 -18.91 -4.37
N SER A 143 17.61 -19.41 -5.47
CA SER A 143 18.24 -18.59 -6.51
C SER A 143 17.26 -17.58 -7.14
N GLU A 144 16.02 -17.99 -7.39
CA GLU A 144 14.97 -17.11 -7.94
C GLU A 144 14.49 -16.08 -6.93
N SER A 145 14.55 -16.41 -5.63
CA SER A 145 14.08 -15.54 -4.55
C SER A 145 15.11 -14.52 -4.09
N LEU A 146 16.40 -14.71 -4.39
CA LEU A 146 17.49 -13.83 -3.95
C LEU A 146 17.28 -12.34 -4.31
N PRO A 147 16.90 -11.96 -5.55
CA PRO A 147 16.66 -10.56 -5.89
C PRO A 147 15.46 -9.96 -5.14
N TYR A 148 14.45 -10.77 -4.84
CA TYR A 148 13.32 -10.35 -4.01
C TYR A 148 13.75 -10.12 -2.55
N LEU A 149 14.49 -11.07 -1.97
CA LEU A 149 14.99 -10.98 -0.61
C LEU A 149 15.95 -9.79 -0.42
N SER A 150 16.83 -9.53 -1.39
CA SER A 150 17.72 -8.36 -1.36
C SER A 150 16.94 -7.05 -1.30
N ARG A 151 15.92 -6.89 -2.16
CA ARG A 151 15.02 -5.71 -2.11
C ARG A 151 14.26 -5.61 -0.79
N ARG A 152 13.77 -6.73 -0.25
CA ARG A 152 13.14 -6.76 1.08
C ARG A 152 14.12 -6.37 2.18
N SER A 153 15.37 -6.81 2.14
CA SER A 153 16.38 -6.42 3.13
C SER A 153 16.63 -4.91 3.10
N HIS A 154 16.68 -4.32 1.90
CA HIS A 154 16.87 -2.88 1.74
C HIS A 154 15.63 -2.05 2.16
N GLU A 155 14.42 -2.51 1.84
CA GLU A 155 13.20 -1.87 2.34
C GLU A 155 13.06 -2.03 3.85
N ASN A 156 13.38 -3.21 4.36
CA ASN A 156 13.26 -3.54 5.78
C ASN A 156 14.27 -2.81 6.63
N SER A 157 15.46 -2.46 6.13
CA SER A 157 16.43 -1.66 6.89
C SER A 157 15.85 -0.31 7.31
N SER A 158 15.00 0.29 6.46
CA SER A 158 14.21 1.49 6.82
C SER A 158 13.00 1.19 7.71
N LEU A 159 12.47 -0.04 7.68
CA LEU A 159 11.36 -0.51 8.52
C LEU A 159 11.80 -1.14 9.87
N ILE A 160 13.10 -1.20 10.18
CA ILE A 160 13.61 -1.69 11.48
C ILE A 160 12.99 -0.92 12.66
N ALA A 161 12.53 0.32 12.46
CA ALA A 161 11.76 1.05 13.46
C ALA A 161 10.43 0.36 13.85
N ASN A 162 9.73 -0.24 12.88
CA ASN A 162 8.45 -0.91 13.10
C ASN A 162 8.60 -2.31 13.73
N SER A 163 9.74 -2.98 13.53
CA SER A 163 9.99 -4.31 14.14
C SER A 163 10.14 -4.23 15.67
N ARG A 164 10.60 -3.09 16.19
CA ARG A 164 10.65 -2.84 17.65
C ARG A 164 9.26 -2.78 18.26
N GLN A 165 8.31 -2.12 17.59
CA GLN A 165 6.92 -2.03 18.03
C GLN A 165 6.24 -3.40 17.97
N GLU A 166 6.45 -4.17 16.90
CA GLU A 166 5.92 -5.53 16.77
C GLU A 166 6.45 -6.45 17.88
N ARG A 167 7.75 -6.38 18.18
CA ARG A 167 8.34 -7.13 19.30
C ARG A 167 7.77 -6.72 20.65
N GLN A 168 7.48 -5.44 20.86
CA GLN A 168 6.80 -4.96 22.07
C GLN A 168 5.39 -5.54 22.19
N LEU A 169 4.60 -5.51 21.10
CA LEU A 169 3.25 -6.07 21.07
C LEU A 169 3.23 -7.58 21.33
N LEU A 170 4.18 -8.32 20.73
CA LEU A 170 4.34 -9.76 20.99
C LEU A 170 4.72 -10.04 22.44
N ASN A 171 5.65 -9.26 23.01
CA ASN A 171 6.02 -9.41 24.41
C ASN A 171 4.86 -9.09 25.35
N SER A 172 4.04 -8.07 25.06
CA SER A 172 2.85 -7.78 25.87
C SER A 172 1.81 -8.90 25.78
N GLU A 173 1.57 -9.44 24.58
CA GLU A 173 0.64 -10.55 24.37
C GLU A 173 1.11 -11.83 25.07
N LEU A 174 2.41 -12.14 24.99
CA LEU A 174 2.99 -13.29 25.69
C LEU A 174 2.89 -13.14 27.21
N LYS A 175 3.18 -11.95 27.74
CA LYS A 175 3.02 -11.68 29.18
C LYS A 175 1.58 -11.85 29.60
N TYR A 176 0.64 -11.29 28.84
CA TYR A 176 -0.80 -11.44 29.11
C TYR A 176 -1.21 -12.91 29.17
N ARG A 177 -0.81 -13.73 28.18
CA ARG A 177 -1.15 -15.16 28.16
C ARG A 177 -0.52 -15.98 29.29
N ILE A 178 0.67 -15.61 29.74
CA ILE A 178 1.38 -16.33 30.81
C ILE A 178 0.90 -15.91 32.20
N MET A 179 0.60 -14.62 32.38
CA MET A 179 0.28 -14.05 33.69
C MET A 179 -1.22 -13.93 33.97
N GLY A 180 -2.07 -14.04 32.95
CA GLY A 180 -3.52 -13.80 33.05
C GLY A 180 -3.89 -12.35 32.79
#